data_AF-A0A2H9T1S3-F1
#
_entry.id   AF-A0A2H9T1S3-F1
#
_cell.length_a   1.000
_cell.length_b   1.000
_cell.length_c   1.000
_cell.angle_alpha   90.00
_cell.angle_beta   90.00
_cell.angle_gamma   90.00
#
_symmetry.space_group_name_H-M   'P 1'
#
loop_
_entity.id
_entity.type
_entity.pdbx_description
1 polymer ?
#
loop_
_entity_poly.entity_id
_entity_poly.type
_entity_poly.pdbx_seq_one_letter_code
_entity_poly.pdbx_strand_id
1 'polypeptide(L)'
;MRKKIKKKKTIKRKKQIHKKAKKVKKKKPRKIKKKTGRRREKKVRKAKKFKRVKKIKRLRRKTEIPPEKLEAILKKGRERGFITSSEILYALPDIEKNIAQLEKIYEILDGEGIEIKEVREYLEVRTKTKEKKRKIIEGKVDPIQIYLKEIGKVSFLTAKEEKELSKRIEKGDEEAAKKLALANLRLVVSIAKRYVGRSPNLTLLDLIQEGNLGLFKAVKKFDWRRNYKFSTYATWWIRQAITRALADQARTIRIPVHMIETISKYTKTRKNLLQELGREPLPEEIAAEMGLEVDKVHHIRRIAQKSVSLETPVGEDEQDSILSEFIKDEKVILPSTAAAQNLLKKRLEEISGELTPRELKILSMRFGLKDGVMHTLEEVGKEFGVTRERIRQIQAKSIEKIRKHRELKKLKDYY
;
A
#
# COMPACT_ATOMS: atom_id res chain seq x y z
N MET A 1 25.45 55.52 31.66
CA MET A 1 24.89 56.33 30.57
C MET A 1 25.24 55.73 29.21
N ARG A 2 24.22 55.52 28.35
CA ARG A 2 24.15 55.48 26.87
C ARG A 2 25.38 55.01 26.04
N LYS A 3 25.29 53.88 25.33
CA LYS A 3 24.76 53.69 23.94
C LYS A 3 25.68 54.24 22.81
N LYS A 4 26.21 53.34 21.96
CA LYS A 4 26.00 53.23 20.49
C LYS A 4 27.27 52.85 19.69
N ILE A 5 27.23 51.62 19.19
CA ILE A 5 27.48 51.15 17.82
C ILE A 5 27.84 52.26 16.80
N LYS A 6 28.98 52.11 16.11
CA LYS A 6 29.14 52.55 14.71
C LYS A 6 30.00 51.57 13.89
N LYS A 7 29.40 51.19 12.76
CA LYS A 7 29.87 50.36 11.65
C LYS A 7 31.26 50.74 11.11
N LYS A 8 32.07 49.74 10.76
CA LYS A 8 33.02 49.83 9.64
C LYS A 8 32.73 48.72 8.62
N LYS A 9 32.29 49.16 7.44
CA LYS A 9 32.22 48.37 6.21
C LYS A 9 33.66 48.12 5.74
N THR A 10 34.04 46.85 5.56
CA THR A 10 35.23 46.49 4.79
C THR A 10 34.82 45.66 3.59
N ILE A 11 35.04 46.26 2.43
CA ILE A 11 34.91 45.73 1.09
C ILE A 11 35.89 44.55 0.95
N LYS A 12 35.40 43.34 0.71
CA LYS A 12 36.23 42.21 0.26
C LYS A 12 35.91 41.85 -1.18
N ARG A 13 36.96 42.07 -1.99
CA ARG A 13 37.16 41.78 -3.42
C ARG A 13 36.48 40.50 -3.90
N LYS A 14 35.67 40.64 -4.96
CA LYS A 14 35.32 39.54 -5.89
C LYS A 14 36.61 39.01 -6.51
N LYS A 15 37.05 37.82 -6.12
CA LYS A 15 38.00 37.03 -6.92
C LYS A 15 37.23 36.42 -8.09
N GLN A 16 37.44 36.97 -9.28
CA GLN A 16 37.15 36.30 -10.54
C GLN A 16 37.99 35.02 -10.61
N ILE A 17 37.33 33.87 -10.48
CA ILE A 17 37.96 32.59 -10.80
C ILE A 17 37.87 32.43 -12.30
N HIS A 18 39.02 32.60 -12.97
CA HIS A 18 39.22 32.23 -14.35
C HIS A 18 38.82 30.76 -14.56
N LYS A 19 37.70 30.55 -15.26
CA LYS A 19 37.34 29.25 -15.84
C LYS A 19 38.41 28.89 -16.88
N LYS A 20 39.40 28.09 -16.49
CA LYS A 20 40.20 27.31 -17.44
C LYS A 20 39.27 26.29 -18.09
N ALA A 21 38.80 26.61 -19.29
CA ALA A 21 38.09 25.70 -20.17
C ALA A 21 39.02 24.55 -20.57
N LYS A 22 39.00 23.45 -19.81
CA LYS A 22 39.51 22.17 -20.29
C LYS A 22 38.57 21.70 -21.41
N LYS A 23 39.04 21.78 -22.65
CA LYS A 23 38.47 21.12 -23.83
C LYS A 23 38.33 19.62 -23.54
N VAL A 24 37.15 19.19 -23.10
CA VAL A 24 36.78 17.78 -23.14
C VAL A 24 36.44 17.45 -24.59
N LYS A 25 37.28 16.62 -25.22
CA LYS A 25 37.01 16.02 -26.54
C LYS A 25 35.60 15.43 -26.53
N LYS A 26 34.69 15.96 -27.36
CA LYS A 26 33.40 15.32 -27.68
C LYS A 26 33.67 13.90 -28.19
N LYS A 27 33.47 12.89 -27.34
CA LYS A 27 33.32 11.50 -27.80
C LYS A 27 32.02 11.44 -28.60
N LYS A 28 32.16 11.19 -29.91
CA LYS A 28 31.05 10.86 -30.83
C LYS A 28 30.19 9.75 -30.20
N PRO A 29 28.85 9.78 -30.31
CA PRO A 29 28.04 8.66 -29.88
C PRO A 29 28.39 7.43 -30.74
N ARG A 30 28.82 6.34 -30.08
CA ARG A 30 28.95 5.03 -30.72
C ARG A 30 27.55 4.60 -31.18
N LYS A 31 27.34 4.56 -32.50
CA LYS A 31 26.17 3.94 -33.13
C LYS A 31 26.11 2.47 -32.69
N ILE A 32 25.09 2.12 -31.92
CA ILE A 32 24.70 0.73 -31.69
C ILE A 32 24.16 0.19 -33.02
N LYS A 33 24.82 -0.84 -33.55
CA LYS A 33 24.41 -1.55 -34.77
C LYS A 33 23.02 -2.16 -34.56
N LYS A 34 22.03 -1.66 -35.32
CA LYS A 34 20.76 -2.35 -35.55
C LYS A 34 21.04 -3.68 -36.25
N LYS A 35 20.60 -4.80 -35.67
CA LYS A 35 20.50 -6.08 -36.38
C LYS A 35 19.51 -5.90 -37.54
N THR A 36 20.00 -6.22 -38.73
CA THR A 36 19.34 -6.09 -40.03
C THR A 36 18.22 -7.11 -40.18
N GLY A 37 16.97 -6.64 -40.27
CA GLY A 37 15.87 -7.40 -40.86
C GLY A 37 16.05 -7.45 -42.37
N ARG A 38 16.28 -8.65 -42.92
CA ARG A 38 16.30 -8.89 -44.37
C ARG A 38 14.87 -8.78 -44.91
N ARG A 39 14.63 -7.76 -45.72
CA ARG A 39 13.55 -7.72 -46.72
C ARG A 39 13.76 -8.87 -47.71
N ARG A 40 12.74 -9.70 -47.93
CA ARG A 40 12.67 -10.62 -49.09
C ARG A 40 11.61 -10.08 -50.04
N GLU A 41 12.06 -9.67 -51.22
CA GLU A 41 11.23 -9.36 -52.37
C GLU A 41 10.71 -10.62 -53.06
N LYS A 42 9.56 -10.44 -53.71
CA LYS A 42 8.81 -11.41 -54.49
C LYS A 42 9.64 -11.96 -55.65
N LYS A 43 9.59 -13.28 -55.86
CA LYS A 43 9.88 -13.91 -57.16
C LYS A 43 8.72 -14.79 -57.59
N VAL A 44 8.15 -14.38 -58.71
CA VAL A 44 7.22 -15.07 -59.61
C VAL A 44 7.83 -16.40 -60.07
N ARG A 45 7.07 -17.50 -60.03
CA ARG A 45 7.28 -18.65 -60.91
C ARG A 45 5.97 -19.23 -61.46
N LYS A 46 6.04 -19.45 -62.78
CA LYS A 46 5.03 -19.78 -63.79
C LYS A 46 4.40 -21.18 -63.65
N ALA A 47 3.26 -21.28 -64.33
CA ALA A 47 2.38 -22.44 -64.53
C ALA A 47 2.97 -23.61 -65.34
N LYS A 48 2.39 -24.80 -65.14
CA LYS A 48 2.25 -26.00 -66.02
C LYS A 48 1.30 -26.97 -65.26
N LYS A 49 0.31 -27.68 -65.79
CA LYS A 49 -0.32 -27.88 -67.11
C LYS A 49 -1.68 -28.54 -66.82
N PHE A 50 -2.71 -28.20 -67.60
CA PHE A 50 -3.99 -28.91 -67.64
C PHE A 50 -3.81 -30.36 -68.13
N LYS A 51 -4.49 -31.31 -67.49
CA LYS A 51 -4.94 -32.58 -68.11
C LYS A 51 -6.47 -32.66 -67.98
N ARG A 52 -7.13 -32.47 -69.12
CA ARG A 52 -8.56 -32.80 -69.35
C ARG A 52 -8.69 -34.32 -69.40
N VAL A 53 -9.57 -34.93 -68.61
CA VAL A 53 -10.13 -36.27 -68.90
C VAL A 53 -11.60 -36.37 -68.46
N LYS A 54 -12.46 -36.48 -69.49
CA LYS A 54 -13.72 -37.24 -69.65
C LYS A 54 -14.93 -37.05 -68.71
N LYS A 55 -16.00 -36.52 -69.32
CA LYS A 55 -17.41 -36.88 -69.03
C LYS A 55 -17.61 -38.39 -69.29
N ILE A 56 -18.06 -39.17 -68.29
CA ILE A 56 -18.72 -40.47 -68.49
C ILE A 56 -19.86 -40.65 -67.47
N LYS A 57 -21.07 -40.73 -68.03
CA LYS A 57 -22.32 -41.43 -67.68
C LYS A 57 -22.64 -41.79 -66.21
N ARG A 58 -23.83 -41.32 -65.79
CA ARG A 58 -24.65 -41.85 -64.70
C ARG A 58 -24.88 -43.36 -64.88
N LEU A 59 -24.60 -44.14 -63.84
CA LEU A 59 -25.19 -45.45 -63.60
C LEU A 59 -25.87 -45.41 -62.23
N ARG A 60 -27.21 -45.45 -62.24
CA ARG A 60 -28.03 -45.69 -61.05
C ARG A 60 -27.72 -47.12 -60.57
N ARG A 61 -27.10 -47.27 -59.39
CA ARG A 61 -27.13 -48.54 -58.66
C ARG A 61 -28.10 -48.38 -57.49
N LYS A 62 -29.12 -49.25 -57.46
CA LYS A 62 -30.02 -49.42 -56.32
C LYS A 62 -29.18 -49.85 -55.11
N THR A 63 -29.58 -49.29 -53.98
CA THR A 63 -28.96 -49.26 -52.66
C THR A 63 -29.40 -50.45 -51.82
N GLU A 64 -28.45 -51.17 -51.24
CA GLU A 64 -28.67 -52.06 -50.09
C GLU A 64 -27.78 -51.57 -48.93
N ILE A 65 -28.37 -51.50 -47.73
CA ILE A 65 -27.70 -51.04 -46.52
C ILE A 65 -26.77 -52.16 -46.04
N PRO A 66 -25.46 -51.90 -45.79
CA PRO A 66 -24.60 -52.91 -45.18
C PRO A 66 -25.07 -53.20 -43.74
N PRO A 67 -25.54 -54.42 -43.42
CA PRO A 67 -26.14 -54.73 -42.12
C PRO A 67 -25.15 -54.58 -40.95
N GLU A 68 -23.86 -54.84 -41.20
CA GLU A 68 -22.79 -54.72 -40.20
C GLU A 68 -22.67 -53.31 -39.60
N LYS A 69 -22.95 -52.27 -40.39
CA LYS A 69 -22.82 -50.89 -39.93
C LYS A 69 -24.02 -50.44 -39.12
N LEU A 70 -25.20 -51.00 -39.39
CA LEU A 70 -26.42 -50.72 -38.63
C LEU A 70 -26.35 -51.34 -37.23
N GLU A 71 -25.87 -52.58 -37.12
CA GLU A 71 -25.65 -53.24 -35.83
C GLU A 71 -24.65 -52.49 -34.94
N ALA A 72 -23.60 -51.92 -35.52
CA ALA A 72 -22.62 -51.13 -34.78
C ALA A 72 -23.22 -49.82 -34.20
N ILE A 73 -24.20 -49.23 -34.88
CA ILE A 73 -24.94 -48.04 -34.41
C ILE A 73 -25.88 -48.46 -33.28
N LEU A 74 -26.65 -49.55 -33.45
CA LEU A 74 -27.57 -50.06 -32.43
C LEU A 74 -26.85 -50.47 -31.14
N LYS A 75 -25.70 -51.15 -31.23
CA LYS A 75 -24.91 -51.51 -30.04
C LYS A 75 -24.45 -50.29 -29.24
N LYS A 76 -23.96 -49.26 -29.93
CA LYS A 76 -23.54 -47.99 -29.31
C LYS A 76 -24.73 -47.20 -28.75
N GLY A 77 -25.87 -47.25 -29.43
CA GLY A 77 -27.12 -46.62 -28.99
C GLY A 77 -27.70 -47.27 -27.74
N ARG A 78 -27.73 -48.61 -27.67
CA ARG A 78 -28.19 -49.34 -26.48
C ARG A 78 -27.29 -49.10 -25.26
N GLU A 79 -25.98 -48.97 -25.45
CA GLU A 79 -25.05 -48.67 -24.35
C GLU A 79 -25.23 -47.25 -23.78
N ARG A 80 -25.58 -46.28 -24.63
CA ARG A 80 -25.63 -44.84 -24.24
C ARG A 80 -27.03 -44.30 -24.05
N GLY A 81 -28.06 -44.96 -24.56
CA GLY A 81 -29.45 -44.49 -24.59
C GLY A 81 -29.71 -43.31 -25.55
N PHE A 82 -28.69 -42.82 -26.26
CA PHE A 82 -28.82 -41.78 -27.28
C PHE A 82 -27.72 -41.90 -28.34
N ILE A 83 -28.02 -41.44 -29.56
CA ILE A 83 -27.07 -41.36 -30.68
C ILE A 83 -27.09 -39.96 -31.28
N THR A 84 -25.92 -39.46 -31.71
CA THR A 84 -25.87 -38.15 -32.36
C THR A 84 -26.11 -38.24 -33.86
N SER A 85 -26.75 -37.22 -34.44
CA SER A 85 -26.96 -37.14 -35.90
C SER A 85 -25.64 -37.19 -36.69
N SER A 86 -24.56 -36.65 -36.13
CA SER A 86 -23.20 -36.74 -36.67
C SER A 86 -22.63 -38.16 -36.69
N GLU A 87 -22.96 -39.01 -35.71
CA GLU A 87 -22.50 -40.40 -35.66
C GLU A 87 -23.21 -41.25 -36.71
N ILE A 88 -24.51 -41.00 -36.95
CA ILE A 88 -25.28 -41.64 -38.03
C ILE A 88 -24.70 -41.28 -39.40
N LEU A 89 -24.40 -39.99 -39.61
CA LEU A 89 -23.80 -39.48 -40.85
C LEU A 89 -22.39 -40.02 -41.11
N TYR A 90 -21.59 -40.19 -40.06
CA TYR A 90 -20.24 -40.77 -40.19
C TYR A 90 -20.28 -42.25 -40.56
N ALA A 91 -21.19 -43.01 -39.94
CA ALA A 91 -21.32 -44.44 -40.21
C ALA A 91 -21.88 -44.71 -41.61
N LEU A 92 -22.79 -43.86 -42.09
CA LEU A 92 -23.45 -43.99 -43.39
C LEU A 92 -23.37 -42.66 -44.18
N PRO A 93 -22.25 -42.40 -44.89
CA PRO A 93 -21.99 -41.13 -45.57
C PRO A 93 -22.95 -40.80 -46.74
N ASP A 94 -23.65 -41.79 -47.27
CA ASP A 94 -24.59 -41.63 -48.39
C ASP A 94 -26.07 -41.57 -47.95
N ILE A 95 -26.35 -41.59 -46.64
CA ILE A 95 -27.72 -41.69 -46.12
C ILE A 95 -28.58 -40.46 -46.48
N GLU A 96 -27.97 -39.28 -46.61
CA GLU A 96 -28.66 -38.03 -46.97
C GLU A 96 -29.28 -38.08 -48.38
N LYS A 97 -28.80 -38.97 -49.26
CA LYS A 97 -29.29 -39.07 -50.65
C LYS A 97 -30.50 -39.98 -50.79
N ASN A 98 -30.88 -40.72 -49.74
CA ASN A 98 -31.93 -41.74 -49.82
C ASN A 98 -32.91 -41.63 -48.63
N ILE A 99 -33.86 -40.71 -48.75
CA ILE A 99 -34.82 -40.33 -47.70
C ILE A 99 -35.59 -41.55 -47.17
N ALA A 100 -36.02 -42.46 -48.05
CA ALA A 100 -36.77 -43.67 -47.67
C ALA A 100 -35.95 -44.68 -46.83
N GLN A 101 -34.61 -44.63 -46.88
CA GLN A 101 -33.75 -45.48 -46.04
C GLN A 101 -33.49 -44.83 -44.68
N LEU A 102 -33.44 -43.50 -44.65
CA LEU A 102 -33.27 -42.73 -43.41
C LEU A 102 -34.50 -42.88 -42.50
N GLU A 103 -35.70 -42.82 -43.06
CA GLU A 103 -36.97 -43.04 -42.33
C GLU A 103 -37.00 -44.42 -41.66
N LYS A 104 -36.62 -45.49 -42.37
CA LYS A 104 -36.56 -46.85 -41.79
C LYS A 104 -35.57 -46.97 -40.64
N ILE A 105 -34.43 -46.27 -40.71
CA ILE A 105 -33.43 -46.30 -39.64
C ILE A 105 -33.95 -45.55 -38.42
N TYR A 106 -34.66 -44.44 -38.61
CA TYR A 106 -35.31 -43.72 -37.51
C TYR A 106 -36.44 -44.53 -36.88
N GLU A 107 -37.26 -45.22 -37.67
CA GLU A 107 -38.27 -46.14 -37.13
C GLU A 107 -37.66 -47.29 -36.31
N ILE A 108 -36.53 -47.86 -36.75
CA ILE A 108 -35.82 -48.91 -35.99
C ILE A 108 -35.21 -48.35 -34.70
N LEU A 109 -34.63 -47.14 -34.74
CA LEU A 109 -34.04 -46.50 -33.57
C LEU A 109 -35.09 -46.08 -32.54
N ASP A 110 -36.24 -45.58 -32.99
CA ASP A 110 -37.39 -45.24 -32.15
C ASP A 110 -38.02 -46.52 -31.56
N GLY A 111 -38.14 -47.59 -32.35
CA GLY A 111 -38.62 -48.90 -31.89
C GLY A 111 -37.74 -49.53 -30.81
N GLU A 112 -36.44 -49.22 -30.79
CA GLU A 112 -35.50 -49.63 -29.75
C GLU A 112 -35.33 -48.59 -28.61
N GLY A 113 -36.03 -47.45 -28.68
CA GLY A 113 -36.04 -46.44 -27.61
C GLY A 113 -34.77 -45.59 -27.49
N ILE A 114 -34.04 -45.38 -28.59
CA ILE A 114 -32.76 -44.64 -28.60
C ILE A 114 -33.00 -43.20 -29.06
N GLU A 115 -32.78 -42.21 -28.18
CA GLU A 115 -32.99 -40.79 -28.52
C GLU A 115 -31.92 -40.24 -29.48
N ILE A 116 -32.34 -39.57 -30.56
CA ILE A 116 -31.41 -38.91 -31.49
C ILE A 116 -31.19 -37.46 -31.06
N LYS A 117 -29.95 -37.10 -30.70
CA LYS A 117 -29.58 -35.75 -30.24
C LYS A 117 -28.70 -35.03 -31.25
N GLU A 118 -29.07 -33.81 -31.63
CA GLU A 118 -28.20 -32.98 -32.45
C GLU A 118 -27.11 -32.32 -31.58
N VAL A 119 -25.87 -32.27 -32.07
CA VAL A 119 -24.69 -31.72 -31.35
C VAL A 119 -24.91 -30.26 -30.88
N ARG A 120 -25.89 -29.55 -31.43
CA ARG A 120 -26.25 -28.19 -31.03
C ARG A 120 -27.00 -28.09 -29.70
N GLU A 121 -27.53 -29.18 -29.16
CA GLU A 121 -28.29 -29.19 -27.91
C GLU A 121 -27.41 -29.31 -26.64
N TYR A 122 -26.08 -29.30 -26.79
CA TYR A 122 -25.16 -29.09 -25.65
C TYR A 122 -24.88 -27.62 -25.35
N LEU A 123 -25.39 -26.69 -26.18
CA LEU A 123 -25.30 -25.23 -25.95
C LEU A 123 -26.56 -24.63 -25.32
N GLU A 124 -27.58 -25.44 -25.02
CA GLU A 124 -28.66 -25.04 -24.12
C GLU A 124 -28.19 -25.14 -22.67
N VAL A 125 -27.41 -24.13 -22.28
CA VAL A 125 -27.36 -23.69 -20.89
C VAL A 125 -28.81 -23.50 -20.46
N ARG A 126 -29.33 -24.46 -19.70
CA ARG A 126 -30.55 -24.33 -18.89
C ARG A 126 -30.71 -22.87 -18.52
N THR A 127 -31.77 -22.23 -19.01
CA THR A 127 -32.21 -20.89 -18.65
C THR A 127 -32.61 -20.87 -17.17
N LYS A 128 -31.64 -21.05 -16.28
CA LYS A 128 -31.69 -20.67 -14.86
C LYS A 128 -31.49 -19.16 -14.75
N THR A 129 -32.22 -18.38 -15.54
CA THR A 129 -32.01 -16.92 -15.62
C THR A 129 -32.91 -16.14 -14.67
N LYS A 130 -33.76 -16.78 -13.86
CA LYS A 130 -34.52 -16.06 -12.81
C LYS A 130 -34.39 -16.60 -11.38
N GLU A 131 -34.06 -17.87 -11.14
CA GLU A 131 -33.97 -18.37 -9.75
C GLU A 131 -32.54 -18.42 -9.16
N LYS A 132 -31.49 -18.36 -9.97
CA LYS A 132 -30.09 -18.33 -9.46
C LYS A 132 -29.64 -16.98 -8.91
N LYS A 133 -30.46 -15.92 -8.94
CA LYS A 133 -30.11 -14.63 -8.33
C LYS A 133 -30.28 -14.59 -6.80
N ARG A 134 -30.84 -15.63 -6.17
CA ARG A 134 -31.08 -15.66 -4.72
C ARG A 134 -30.23 -16.67 -3.90
N LYS A 135 -29.38 -17.48 -4.53
CA LYS A 135 -28.45 -18.40 -3.81
C LYS A 135 -26.99 -17.94 -3.89
N ILE A 136 -26.72 -16.70 -3.48
CA ILE A 136 -25.37 -16.19 -3.17
C ILE A 136 -25.48 -15.32 -1.92
N ILE A 137 -25.69 -15.89 -0.74
CA ILE A 137 -25.65 -15.14 0.53
C ILE A 137 -24.90 -15.91 1.65
N GLU A 138 -24.04 -16.89 1.31
CA GLU A 138 -23.25 -17.61 2.33
C GLU A 138 -21.74 -17.61 2.04
N GLY A 139 -21.25 -16.54 1.44
CA GLY A 139 -19.82 -16.23 1.43
C GLY A 139 -19.65 -14.77 1.79
N LYS A 140 -18.78 -14.45 2.76
CA LYS A 140 -18.41 -13.07 3.16
C LYS A 140 -18.31 -12.20 1.92
N VAL A 141 -19.34 -11.38 1.67
CA VAL A 141 -19.38 -10.54 0.49
C VAL A 141 -18.33 -9.45 0.71
N ASP A 142 -17.29 -9.44 -0.12
CA ASP A 142 -16.25 -8.41 -0.06
C ASP A 142 -16.93 -7.02 -0.17
N PRO A 143 -16.79 -6.13 0.83
CA PRO A 143 -17.40 -4.81 0.79
C PRO A 143 -17.02 -4.01 -0.45
N ILE A 144 -15.83 -4.26 -1.02
CA ILE A 144 -15.39 -3.66 -2.28
C ILE A 144 -16.31 -4.09 -3.43
N GLN A 145 -16.68 -5.37 -3.50
CA GLN A 145 -17.54 -5.88 -4.57
C GLN A 145 -18.96 -5.33 -4.48
N ILE A 146 -19.50 -5.17 -3.25
CA ILE A 146 -20.80 -4.52 -3.03
C ILE A 146 -20.76 -3.09 -3.57
N TYR A 147 -19.75 -2.32 -3.15
CA TYR A 147 -19.57 -0.94 -3.58
C TYR A 147 -19.43 -0.81 -5.10
N LEU A 148 -18.61 -1.64 -5.74
CA LEU A 148 -18.42 -1.64 -7.19
C LEU A 148 -19.72 -1.98 -7.95
N LYS A 149 -20.53 -2.89 -7.40
CA LYS A 149 -21.84 -3.25 -7.97
C LYS A 149 -22.84 -2.10 -7.87
N GLU A 150 -22.83 -1.35 -6.77
CA GLU A 150 -23.71 -0.19 -6.58
C GLU A 150 -23.39 0.96 -7.53
N ILE A 151 -22.13 1.38 -7.60
CA ILE A 151 -21.71 2.45 -8.52
C ILE A 151 -21.85 2.04 -10.00
N GLY A 152 -21.87 0.74 -10.29
CA GLY A 152 -22.07 0.20 -11.62
C GLY A 152 -23.52 0.32 -12.14
N LYS A 153 -24.50 0.53 -11.25
CA LYS A 153 -25.92 0.71 -11.62
C LYS A 153 -26.20 2.08 -12.25
N VAL A 154 -25.36 3.08 -11.98
CA VAL A 154 -25.54 4.45 -12.47
C VAL A 154 -24.96 4.58 -13.88
N SER A 155 -25.77 5.10 -14.80
CA SER A 155 -25.37 5.34 -16.19
C SER A 155 -24.37 6.50 -16.31
N PHE A 156 -23.56 6.48 -17.38
CA PHE A 156 -22.68 7.59 -17.71
C PHE A 156 -23.48 8.80 -18.20
N LEU A 157 -23.01 10.00 -17.88
CA LEU A 157 -23.59 11.25 -18.34
C LEU A 157 -23.02 11.65 -19.70
N THR A 158 -23.85 12.29 -20.53
CA THR A 158 -23.37 12.94 -21.75
C THR A 158 -22.83 14.35 -21.46
N ALA A 159 -22.02 14.90 -22.37
CA ALA A 159 -21.47 16.25 -22.19
C ALA A 159 -22.55 17.36 -22.14
N LYS A 160 -23.74 17.12 -22.71
CA LYS A 160 -24.90 18.03 -22.60
C LYS A 160 -25.49 17.97 -21.19
N GLU A 161 -25.72 16.75 -20.67
CA GLU A 161 -26.22 16.53 -19.32
C GLU A 161 -25.27 17.07 -18.25
N GLU A 162 -23.94 16.91 -18.41
CA GLU A 162 -22.95 17.49 -17.50
C GLU A 162 -23.12 19.02 -17.40
N LYS A 163 -23.36 19.69 -18.52
CA LYS A 163 -23.59 21.15 -18.56
C LYS A 163 -24.92 21.54 -17.91
N GLU A 164 -25.99 20.79 -18.17
CA GLU A 164 -27.31 21.02 -17.56
C GLU A 164 -27.28 20.86 -16.05
N LEU A 165 -26.66 19.78 -15.55
CA LEU A 165 -26.47 19.56 -14.12
C LEU A 165 -25.60 20.66 -13.51
N SER A 166 -24.51 21.07 -14.18
CA SER A 166 -23.66 22.15 -13.69
C SER A 166 -24.39 23.49 -13.57
N LYS A 167 -25.28 23.81 -14.53
CA LYS A 167 -26.15 25.00 -14.44
C LYS A 167 -27.13 24.95 -13.27
N ARG A 168 -27.67 23.77 -12.97
CA ARG A 168 -28.55 23.57 -11.79
C ARG A 168 -27.78 23.69 -10.49
N ILE A 169 -26.56 23.16 -10.43
CA ILE A 169 -25.66 23.27 -9.26
C ILE A 169 -25.32 24.73 -8.97
N GLU A 170 -25.09 25.56 -10.00
CA GLU A 170 -24.84 27.00 -9.85
C GLU A 170 -26.04 27.73 -9.22
N LYS A 171 -27.26 27.23 -9.43
CA LYS A 171 -28.50 27.72 -8.80
C LYS A 171 -28.72 27.17 -7.38
N GLY A 172 -27.80 26.36 -6.84
CA GLY A 172 -27.89 25.79 -5.49
C GLY A 172 -28.62 24.44 -5.41
N ASP A 173 -28.86 23.76 -6.53
CA ASP A 173 -29.52 22.45 -6.54
C ASP A 173 -28.58 21.32 -6.07
N GLU A 174 -28.82 20.84 -4.85
CA GLU A 174 -28.03 19.76 -4.25
C GLU A 174 -28.28 18.39 -4.90
N GLU A 175 -29.47 18.15 -5.45
CA GLU A 175 -29.78 16.88 -6.11
C GLU A 175 -28.98 16.74 -7.40
N ALA A 176 -28.85 17.84 -8.15
CA ALA A 176 -28.00 17.90 -9.33
C ALA A 176 -26.53 17.62 -8.98
N ALA A 177 -26.03 18.15 -7.85
CA ALA A 177 -24.68 17.87 -7.37
C ALA A 177 -24.47 16.38 -7.03
N LYS A 178 -25.44 15.78 -6.32
CA LYS A 178 -25.42 14.35 -5.99
C LYS A 178 -25.44 13.49 -7.26
N LYS A 179 -26.32 13.80 -8.23
CA LYS A 179 -26.42 13.08 -9.50
C LYS A 179 -25.12 13.15 -10.31
N LEU A 180 -24.51 14.33 -10.39
CA LEU A 180 -23.21 14.53 -11.07
C LEU A 180 -22.08 13.75 -10.37
N ALA A 181 -22.06 13.73 -9.03
CA ALA A 181 -21.09 12.96 -8.26
C ALA A 181 -21.26 11.44 -8.45
N LEU A 182 -22.48 10.92 -8.32
CA LEU A 182 -22.79 9.48 -8.44
C LEU A 182 -22.38 8.91 -9.79
N ALA A 183 -22.65 9.63 -10.89
CA ALA A 183 -22.25 9.21 -12.24
C ALA A 183 -20.72 9.11 -12.42
N ASN A 184 -19.95 9.84 -11.61
CA ASN A 184 -18.50 9.93 -11.69
C ASN A 184 -17.75 9.11 -10.63
N LEU A 185 -18.43 8.35 -9.76
CA LEU A 185 -17.77 7.52 -8.74
C LEU A 185 -16.81 6.48 -9.35
N ARG A 186 -17.10 5.98 -10.55
CA ARG A 186 -16.24 5.03 -11.28
C ARG A 186 -14.88 5.64 -11.64
N LEU A 187 -14.84 6.94 -11.90
CA LEU A 187 -13.58 7.66 -12.17
C LEU A 187 -12.67 7.63 -10.93
N VAL A 188 -13.24 7.79 -9.73
CA VAL A 188 -12.48 7.75 -8.47
C VAL A 188 -11.79 6.40 -8.29
N VAL A 189 -12.53 5.31 -8.48
CA VAL A 189 -11.98 3.93 -8.40
C VAL A 189 -10.82 3.73 -9.36
N SER A 190 -10.96 4.20 -10.61
CA SER A 190 -9.90 4.08 -11.63
C SER A 190 -8.61 4.82 -11.24
N ILE A 191 -8.74 5.95 -10.54
CA ILE A 191 -7.60 6.74 -10.07
C ILE A 191 -6.99 6.10 -8.82
N ALA A 192 -7.84 5.71 -7.85
CA ALA A 192 -7.45 5.11 -6.57
C ALA A 192 -6.70 3.78 -6.75
N LYS A 193 -7.08 2.96 -7.75
CA LYS A 193 -6.40 1.69 -8.05
C LYS A 193 -4.89 1.83 -8.26
N ARG A 194 -4.41 2.99 -8.75
CA ARG A 194 -2.96 3.25 -8.94
C ARG A 194 -2.20 3.51 -7.64
N TYR A 195 -2.90 3.73 -6.52
CA TYR A 195 -2.32 4.04 -5.20
C TYR A 195 -2.39 2.88 -4.21
N VAL A 196 -3.00 1.76 -4.60
CA VAL A 196 -3.02 0.53 -3.81
C VAL A 196 -1.60 0.02 -3.60
N GLY A 197 -1.30 -0.46 -2.39
CA GLY A 197 0.01 -1.00 -2.04
C GLY A 197 1.10 0.04 -1.82
N ARG A 198 0.81 1.35 -1.91
CA ARG A 198 1.77 2.39 -1.48
C ARG A 198 1.91 2.49 0.04
N SER A 199 0.83 2.18 0.75
CA SER A 199 0.77 2.18 2.21
C SER A 199 0.27 0.83 2.71
N PRO A 200 0.81 0.31 3.82
CA PRO A 200 0.25 -0.86 4.50
C PRO A 200 -1.05 -0.53 5.24
N ASN A 201 -1.18 0.70 5.75
CA ASN A 201 -2.26 1.07 6.68
C ASN A 201 -3.54 1.57 6.00
N LEU A 202 -3.49 1.85 4.68
CA LEU A 202 -4.61 2.46 3.97
C LEU A 202 -5.16 1.48 2.94
N THR A 203 -6.42 1.07 3.12
CA THR A 203 -7.07 0.11 2.22
C THR A 203 -7.51 0.79 0.92
N LEU A 204 -7.87 -0.02 -0.09
CA LEU A 204 -8.45 0.52 -1.32
C LEU A 204 -9.77 1.26 -1.06
N LEU A 205 -10.58 0.80 -0.11
CA LEU A 205 -11.83 1.47 0.27
C LEU A 205 -11.54 2.85 0.83
N ASP A 206 -10.56 2.98 1.73
CA ASP A 206 -10.21 4.26 2.32
C ASP A 206 -9.70 5.24 1.26
N LEU A 207 -8.85 4.77 0.34
CA LEU A 207 -8.40 5.54 -0.82
C LEU A 207 -9.56 6.01 -1.70
N ILE A 208 -10.57 5.15 -1.90
CA ILE A 208 -11.78 5.50 -2.66
C ILE A 208 -12.57 6.57 -1.91
N GLN A 209 -12.76 6.44 -0.59
CA GLN A 209 -13.53 7.41 0.18
C GLN A 209 -12.88 8.80 0.21
N GLU A 210 -11.57 8.86 0.40
CA GLU A 210 -10.80 10.11 0.33
C GLU A 210 -10.85 10.71 -1.08
N GLY A 211 -10.81 9.86 -2.10
CA GLY A 211 -11.02 10.26 -3.49
C GLY A 211 -12.44 10.80 -3.75
N ASN A 212 -13.47 10.21 -3.15
CA ASN A 212 -14.86 10.66 -3.24
C ASN A 212 -15.01 12.05 -2.61
N LEU A 213 -14.35 12.31 -1.47
CA LEU A 213 -14.32 13.65 -0.86
C LEU A 213 -13.68 14.68 -1.80
N GLY A 214 -12.62 14.30 -2.52
CA GLY A 214 -12.03 15.09 -3.59
C GLY A 214 -12.99 15.36 -4.76
N LEU A 215 -13.73 14.33 -5.20
CA LEU A 215 -14.74 14.45 -6.24
C LEU A 215 -15.86 15.43 -5.85
N PHE A 216 -16.38 15.35 -4.63
CA PHE A 216 -17.41 16.28 -4.15
C PHE A 216 -16.92 17.74 -4.15
N LYS A 217 -15.65 17.97 -3.78
CA LYS A 217 -15.03 19.30 -3.89
C LYS A 217 -14.92 19.76 -5.35
N ALA A 218 -14.61 18.85 -6.27
CA ALA A 218 -14.57 19.14 -7.70
C ALA A 218 -15.95 19.54 -8.24
N VAL A 219 -17.01 18.81 -7.87
CA VAL A 219 -18.39 19.10 -8.28
C VAL A 219 -18.81 20.51 -7.84
N LYS A 220 -18.54 20.88 -6.58
CA LYS A 220 -18.90 22.21 -6.05
C LYS A 220 -18.16 23.36 -6.74
N LYS A 221 -16.95 23.13 -7.25
CA LYS A 221 -16.08 24.16 -7.84
C LYS A 221 -15.94 24.05 -9.35
N PHE A 222 -16.77 23.25 -10.00
CA PHE A 222 -16.67 23.04 -11.45
C PHE A 222 -17.32 24.20 -12.19
N ASP A 223 -16.60 24.75 -13.16
CA ASP A 223 -17.07 25.83 -14.02
C ASP A 223 -17.28 25.29 -15.44
N TRP A 224 -18.55 25.20 -15.84
CA TRP A 224 -18.95 24.69 -17.14
C TRP A 224 -18.68 25.66 -18.30
N ARG A 225 -18.47 26.95 -18.02
CA ARG A 225 -18.23 28.00 -19.03
C ARG A 225 -16.87 27.84 -19.71
N ARG A 226 -15.91 27.23 -19.02
CA ARG A 226 -14.55 26.95 -19.52
C ARG A 226 -14.49 25.86 -20.59
N ASN A 227 -15.62 25.21 -20.90
CA ASN A 227 -15.80 24.22 -21.98
C ASN A 227 -14.83 23.01 -21.95
N TYR A 228 -14.25 22.68 -20.79
CA TYR A 228 -13.51 21.44 -20.56
C TYR A 228 -14.42 20.35 -20.00
N LYS A 229 -14.09 19.08 -20.24
CA LYS A 229 -14.81 17.95 -19.67
C LYS A 229 -14.66 17.92 -18.15
N PHE A 230 -15.71 17.55 -17.44
CA PHE A 230 -15.70 17.46 -15.98
C PHE A 230 -14.60 16.50 -15.48
N SER A 231 -14.42 15.36 -16.15
CA SER A 231 -13.41 14.34 -15.81
C SER A 231 -11.97 14.89 -15.76
N THR A 232 -11.61 15.82 -16.64
CA THR A 232 -10.29 16.46 -16.65
C THR A 232 -10.05 17.25 -15.37
N TYR A 233 -11.06 18.00 -14.91
CA TYR A 233 -10.97 18.79 -13.69
C TYR A 233 -11.05 17.93 -12.43
N ALA A 234 -11.99 16.98 -12.39
CA ALA A 234 -12.19 16.06 -11.28
C ALA A 234 -10.91 15.24 -11.00
N THR A 235 -10.19 14.83 -12.04
CA THR A 235 -8.94 14.06 -11.89
C THR A 235 -7.91 14.77 -11.01
N TRP A 236 -7.79 16.11 -11.08
CA TRP A 236 -6.88 16.87 -10.24
C TRP A 236 -7.27 16.82 -8.77
N TRP A 237 -8.54 17.09 -8.46
CA TRP A 237 -9.06 17.09 -7.09
C TRP A 237 -9.05 15.70 -6.45
N ILE A 238 -9.43 14.67 -7.20
CA ILE A 238 -9.39 13.27 -6.74
C ILE A 238 -7.94 12.89 -6.44
N ARG A 239 -7.01 13.18 -7.36
CA ARG A 239 -5.58 12.87 -7.15
C ARG A 239 -5.04 13.58 -5.91
N GLN A 240 -5.32 14.88 -5.78
CA GLN A 240 -4.85 15.69 -4.66
C GLN A 240 -5.37 15.16 -3.33
N ALA A 241 -6.67 14.83 -3.25
CA ALA A 241 -7.28 14.30 -2.04
C ALA A 241 -6.63 12.97 -1.64
N ILE A 242 -6.49 12.04 -2.59
CA ILE A 242 -5.84 10.75 -2.34
C ILE A 242 -4.38 10.91 -1.91
N THR A 243 -3.60 11.76 -2.59
CA THR A 243 -2.19 11.99 -2.21
C THR A 243 -2.05 12.67 -0.86
N ARG A 244 -3.01 13.54 -0.50
CA ARG A 244 -3.04 14.20 0.79
C ARG A 244 -3.41 13.24 1.91
N ALA A 245 -4.44 12.42 1.72
CA ALA A 245 -4.82 11.39 2.67
C ALA A 245 -3.68 10.38 2.89
N LEU A 246 -3.01 9.97 1.80
CA LEU A 246 -1.82 9.13 1.90
C LEU A 246 -0.70 9.82 2.71
N ALA A 247 -0.50 11.13 2.55
CA ALA A 247 0.48 11.85 3.37
C ALA A 247 0.04 11.92 4.84
N ASP A 248 -1.25 12.16 5.09
CA ASP A 248 -1.75 12.44 6.43
C ASP A 248 -1.97 11.19 7.29
N GLN A 249 -2.34 10.04 6.69
CA GLN A 249 -2.83 8.83 7.38
C GLN A 249 -2.00 7.56 7.07
N ALA A 250 -1.14 7.53 6.05
CA ALA A 250 -0.49 6.27 5.64
C ALA A 250 0.52 5.70 6.65
N ARG A 251 0.95 6.49 7.62
CA ARG A 251 1.96 6.09 8.61
C ARG A 251 1.33 6.08 10.00
N THR A 252 1.73 5.10 10.80
CA THR A 252 1.33 4.97 12.21
C THR A 252 1.73 6.21 13.01
N ILE A 253 2.94 6.72 12.77
CA ILE A 253 3.39 8.01 13.30
C ILE A 253 3.19 9.06 12.21
N ARG A 254 2.33 10.04 12.50
CA ARG A 254 2.01 11.13 11.57
C ARG A 254 3.24 11.99 11.30
N ILE A 255 3.50 12.27 10.01
CA ILE A 255 4.57 13.15 9.55
C ILE A 255 3.93 14.32 8.78
N PRO A 256 4.40 15.57 8.96
CA PRO A 256 3.91 16.69 8.17
C PRO A 256 4.08 16.52 6.65
N VAL A 257 3.15 17.05 5.85
CA VAL A 257 3.09 16.88 4.38
C VAL A 257 4.39 17.29 3.67
N HIS A 258 4.98 18.42 4.04
CA HIS A 258 6.22 18.91 3.42
C HIS A 258 7.39 17.94 3.63
N MET A 259 7.44 17.28 4.79
CA MET A 259 8.47 16.26 5.05
C MET A 259 8.24 15.02 4.18
N ILE A 260 7.00 14.61 3.94
CA ILE A 260 6.68 13.48 3.06
C ILE A 260 7.04 13.78 1.60
N GLU A 261 6.85 15.01 1.15
CA GLU A 261 7.33 15.45 -0.17
C GLU A 261 8.86 15.37 -0.26
N THR A 262 9.58 15.82 0.76
CA THR A 262 11.05 15.71 0.79
C THR A 262 11.53 14.26 0.82
N ILE A 263 10.86 13.37 1.57
CA ILE A 263 11.15 11.93 1.61
C ILE A 263 10.85 11.29 0.25
N SER A 264 9.78 11.70 -0.42
CA SER A 264 9.43 11.20 -1.76
C SER A 264 10.46 11.64 -2.81
N LYS A 265 10.96 12.88 -2.72
CA LYS A 265 12.07 13.37 -3.54
C LYS A 265 13.35 12.58 -3.25
N TYR A 266 13.71 12.42 -1.97
CA TYR A 266 14.86 11.63 -1.53
C TYR A 266 14.82 10.19 -2.06
N THR A 267 13.68 9.50 -1.92
CA THR A 267 13.54 8.12 -2.42
C THR A 267 13.59 8.02 -3.94
N LYS A 268 13.09 9.02 -4.67
CA LYS A 268 13.21 9.11 -6.13
C LYS A 268 14.65 9.36 -6.56
N THR A 269 15.33 10.34 -5.97
CA THR A 269 16.74 10.65 -6.25
C THR A 269 17.64 9.46 -5.91
N ARG A 270 17.43 8.81 -4.76
CA ARG A 270 18.15 7.60 -4.38
C ARG A 270 17.99 6.47 -5.41
N LYS A 271 16.77 6.26 -5.92
CA LYS A 271 16.51 5.25 -6.97
C LYS A 271 17.18 5.60 -8.29
N ASN A 272 17.13 6.87 -8.71
CA ASN A 272 17.79 7.33 -9.93
C ASN A 272 19.32 7.15 -9.84
N LEU A 273 19.93 7.60 -8.74
CA LEU A 273 21.38 7.46 -8.52
C LEU A 273 21.80 5.99 -8.44
N LEU A 274 21.00 5.13 -7.82
CA LEU A 274 21.26 3.68 -7.80
C LEU A 274 21.28 3.09 -9.21
N GLN A 275 20.37 3.54 -10.08
CA GLN A 275 20.33 3.11 -11.49
C GLN A 275 21.52 3.64 -12.31
N GLU A 276 21.96 4.88 -12.05
CA GLU A 276 23.08 5.50 -12.77
C GLU A 276 24.44 4.97 -12.33
N LEU A 277 24.64 4.79 -11.02
CA LEU A 277 25.90 4.36 -10.42
C LEU A 277 26.05 2.84 -10.38
N GLY A 278 24.94 2.09 -10.40
CA GLY A 278 24.95 0.63 -10.21
C GLY A 278 25.37 0.18 -8.81
N ARG A 279 25.46 1.12 -7.85
CA ARG A 279 25.76 0.88 -6.42
C ARG A 279 24.85 1.73 -5.54
N GLU A 280 24.82 1.45 -4.24
CA GLU A 280 24.13 2.33 -3.31
C GLU A 280 24.81 3.72 -3.27
N PRO A 281 24.04 4.80 -3.43
CA PRO A 281 24.58 6.16 -3.42
C PRO A 281 24.97 6.60 -2.01
N LEU A 282 26.07 7.34 -1.90
CA LEU A 282 26.51 7.93 -0.65
C LEU A 282 25.60 9.11 -0.27
N PRO A 283 25.43 9.41 1.04
CA PRO A 283 24.65 10.57 1.48
C PRO A 283 25.10 11.90 0.87
N GLU A 284 26.41 12.06 0.64
CA GLU A 284 27.01 13.24 0.00
C GLU A 284 26.58 13.41 -1.46
N GLU A 285 26.48 12.29 -2.21
CA GLU A 285 26.04 12.28 -3.61
C GLU A 285 24.56 12.65 -3.71
N ILE A 286 23.73 12.11 -2.80
CA ILE A 286 22.31 12.45 -2.71
C ILE A 286 22.14 13.92 -2.32
N ALA A 287 22.95 14.42 -1.38
CA ALA A 287 22.92 15.81 -0.93
C ALA A 287 23.26 16.78 -2.08
N ALA A 288 24.29 16.47 -2.87
CA ALA A 288 24.67 17.24 -4.04
C ALA A 288 23.56 17.30 -5.10
N GLU A 289 22.91 16.17 -5.39
CA GLU A 289 21.81 16.10 -6.37
C GLU A 289 20.53 16.78 -5.88
N MET A 290 20.24 16.71 -4.57
CA MET A 290 19.09 17.39 -3.96
C MET A 290 19.35 18.88 -3.65
N GLY A 291 20.59 19.35 -3.69
CA GLY A 291 20.98 20.70 -3.28
C GLY A 291 20.77 20.95 -1.78
N LEU A 292 20.94 19.92 -0.95
CA LEU A 292 20.76 19.97 0.50
C LEU A 292 22.10 19.72 1.22
N GLU A 293 22.11 19.99 2.52
CA GLU A 293 23.24 19.66 3.40
C GLU A 293 23.20 18.18 3.81
N VAL A 294 24.37 17.59 4.04
CA VAL A 294 24.53 16.16 4.36
C VAL A 294 23.77 15.78 5.63
N ASP A 295 23.81 16.63 6.67
CA ASP A 295 23.10 16.43 7.93
C ASP A 295 21.57 16.34 7.75
N LYS A 296 21.02 17.15 6.84
CA LYS A 296 19.59 17.10 6.51
C LYS A 296 19.23 15.78 5.84
N VAL A 297 20.11 15.23 4.99
CA VAL A 297 19.89 13.91 4.37
C VAL A 297 19.93 12.81 5.43
N HIS A 298 20.84 12.87 6.41
CA HIS A 298 20.84 11.96 7.55
C HIS A 298 19.56 12.05 8.38
N HIS A 299 19.05 13.26 8.61
CA HIS A 299 17.78 13.48 9.29
C HIS A 299 16.61 12.87 8.50
N ILE A 300 16.52 13.13 7.19
CA ILE A 300 15.50 12.56 6.32
C ILE A 300 15.58 11.03 6.34
N ARG A 301 16.79 10.45 6.34
CA ARG A 301 17.00 9.00 6.41
C ARG A 301 16.42 8.40 7.70
N ARG A 302 16.60 9.07 8.85
CA ARG A 302 16.01 8.65 10.13
C ARG A 302 14.49 8.69 10.10
N ILE A 303 13.90 9.80 9.66
CA ILE A 303 12.43 9.94 9.58
C ILE A 303 11.83 8.97 8.56
N ALA A 304 12.54 8.65 7.48
CA ALA A 304 12.03 7.78 6.42
C ALA A 304 11.85 6.32 6.88
N GLN A 305 12.47 5.90 7.99
CA GLN A 305 12.31 4.56 8.56
C GLN A 305 10.84 4.25 8.85
N LYS A 306 10.46 2.98 8.67
CA LYS A 306 9.09 2.50 8.93
C LYS A 306 9.07 1.83 10.30
N SER A 307 7.95 1.96 11.01
CA SER A 307 7.71 1.17 12.23
C SER A 307 7.55 -0.30 11.86
N VAL A 308 8.11 -1.17 12.69
CA VAL A 308 7.97 -2.63 12.59
C VAL A 308 7.00 -3.09 13.69
N SER A 309 6.24 -4.15 13.44
CA SER A 309 5.38 -4.73 14.47
C SER A 309 6.22 -5.46 15.52
N LEU A 310 5.84 -5.34 16.79
CA LEU A 310 6.47 -6.11 17.86
C LEU A 310 6.14 -7.60 17.78
N GLU A 311 5.02 -7.95 17.14
CA GLU A 311 4.61 -9.34 16.91
C GLU A 311 5.31 -9.98 15.71
N THR A 312 6.23 -9.28 15.04
CA THR A 312 6.98 -9.87 13.94
C THR A 312 7.84 -11.02 14.50
N PRO A 313 7.72 -12.25 13.98
CA PRO A 313 8.59 -13.35 14.38
C PRO A 313 10.03 -13.05 13.98
N VAL A 314 10.96 -13.46 14.84
CA VAL A 314 12.41 -13.29 14.66
C VAL A 314 13.06 -14.67 14.69
N GLY A 315 13.31 -15.23 13.51
CA GLY A 315 13.88 -16.58 13.36
C GLY A 315 13.48 -17.20 12.02
N GLU A 316 14.11 -18.33 11.67
CA GLU A 316 13.64 -19.23 10.60
C GLU A 316 13.08 -20.56 11.17
N ASP A 317 13.24 -20.80 12.48
CA ASP A 317 12.92 -22.07 13.13
C ASP A 317 11.49 -22.09 13.70
N GLU A 318 10.88 -23.28 13.79
CA GLU A 318 9.48 -23.53 14.21
C GLU A 318 9.10 -23.01 15.63
N GLN A 319 10.08 -22.54 16.41
CA GLN A 319 9.90 -21.83 17.68
C GLN A 319 10.21 -20.35 17.49
N ASP A 320 9.45 -19.70 16.60
CA ASP A 320 9.63 -18.28 16.27
C ASP A 320 9.46 -17.40 17.53
N SER A 321 10.58 -16.95 18.09
CA SER A 321 10.60 -15.95 19.16
C SER A 321 10.10 -14.62 18.59
N ILE A 322 9.31 -13.90 19.38
CA ILE A 322 8.68 -12.66 18.92
C ILE A 322 9.62 -11.47 19.16
N LEU A 323 9.65 -10.48 18.26
CA LEU A 323 10.48 -9.28 18.45
C LEU A 323 10.26 -8.60 19.80
N SER A 324 9.03 -8.61 20.30
CA SER A 324 8.63 -8.08 21.62
C SER A 324 9.42 -8.68 22.79
N GLU A 325 9.81 -9.94 22.71
CA GLU A 325 10.50 -10.64 23.81
C GLU A 325 11.94 -10.15 24.00
N PHE A 326 12.55 -9.59 22.96
CA PHE A 326 13.90 -9.05 22.99
C PHE A 326 13.99 -7.61 23.52
N ILE A 327 12.85 -6.95 23.75
CA ILE A 327 12.81 -5.56 24.22
C ILE A 327 12.91 -5.55 25.74
N LYS A 328 14.06 -5.11 26.25
CA LYS A 328 14.26 -4.88 27.68
C LYS A 328 13.33 -3.77 28.21
N ASP A 329 12.79 -3.98 29.40
CA ASP A 329 12.13 -2.91 30.15
C ASP A 329 13.16 -2.11 30.95
N GLU A 330 13.37 -0.84 30.58
CA GLU A 330 14.32 0.05 31.27
C GLU A 330 13.73 0.72 32.53
N LYS A 331 12.41 0.63 32.75
CA LYS A 331 11.77 1.26 33.91
C LYS A 331 11.81 0.39 35.16
N VAL A 332 11.93 -0.93 34.98
CA VAL A 332 12.00 -1.87 36.09
C VAL A 332 13.40 -1.83 36.69
N ILE A 333 13.44 -1.46 37.97
CA ILE A 333 14.67 -1.49 38.77
C ILE A 333 15.07 -2.96 38.97
N LEU A 334 16.34 -3.28 38.74
CA LEU A 334 16.83 -4.65 38.96
C LEU A 334 16.67 -5.02 40.44
N PRO A 335 16.28 -6.26 40.78
CA PRO A 335 16.16 -6.70 42.18
C PRO A 335 17.44 -6.49 42.99
N SER A 336 18.61 -6.63 42.36
CA SER A 336 19.91 -6.30 42.96
C SER A 336 20.01 -4.83 43.36
N THR A 337 19.64 -3.92 42.46
CA THR A 337 19.65 -2.47 42.72
C THR A 337 18.60 -2.07 43.76
N ALA A 338 17.42 -2.69 43.77
CA ALA A 338 16.40 -2.46 44.79
C ALA A 338 16.85 -2.97 46.17
N ALA A 339 17.47 -4.14 46.25
CA ALA A 339 18.08 -4.66 47.48
C ALA A 339 19.21 -3.76 47.98
N ALA A 340 20.07 -3.28 47.08
CA ALA A 340 21.14 -2.33 47.40
C ALA A 340 20.58 -0.99 47.93
N GLN A 341 19.51 -0.45 47.34
CA GLN A 341 18.86 0.76 47.83
C GLN A 341 18.23 0.55 49.22
N ASN A 342 17.59 -0.59 49.46
CA ASN A 342 17.04 -0.92 50.77
C ASN A 342 18.12 -1.11 51.83
N LEU A 343 19.23 -1.76 51.48
CA LEU A 343 20.37 -1.94 52.37
C LEU A 343 21.05 -0.61 52.68
N LEU A 344 21.21 0.25 51.67
CA LEU A 344 21.68 1.62 51.82
C LEU A 344 20.77 2.42 52.75
N LYS A 345 19.44 2.31 52.59
CA LYS A 345 18.46 2.98 53.46
C LYS A 345 18.58 2.53 54.91
N LYS A 346 18.63 1.22 55.16
CA LYS A 346 18.84 0.67 56.52
C LYS A 346 20.15 1.17 57.13
N ARG A 347 21.22 1.23 56.34
CA ARG A 347 22.52 1.72 56.82
C ARG A 347 22.52 3.20 57.14
N LEU A 348 21.84 4.01 56.33
CA LEU A 348 21.62 5.42 56.60
C LEU A 348 20.77 5.63 57.85
N GLU A 349 19.76 4.79 58.10
CA GLU A 349 18.98 4.81 59.33
C GLU A 349 19.85 4.50 60.56
N GLU A 350 20.71 3.48 60.50
CA GLU A 350 21.67 3.17 61.57
C GLU A 350 22.62 4.34 61.87
N ILE A 351 23.24 4.93 60.85
CA ILE A 351 24.14 6.08 61.02
C ILE A 351 23.38 7.31 61.54
N SER A 352 22.11 7.45 61.15
CA SER A 352 21.26 8.55 61.62
C SER A 352 20.88 8.44 63.10
N GLY A 353 20.95 7.24 63.69
CA GLY A 353 20.61 7.00 65.10
C GLY A 353 21.53 7.71 66.11
N GLU A 354 22.77 8.03 65.73
CA GLU A 354 23.69 8.81 66.59
C GLU A 354 23.38 10.32 66.58
N LEU A 355 22.61 10.81 65.61
CA LEU A 355 22.22 12.21 65.56
C LEU A 355 21.08 12.51 66.52
N THR A 356 21.06 13.73 67.03
CA THR A 356 19.91 14.16 67.84
C THR A 356 18.62 14.19 66.99
N PRO A 357 17.44 13.92 67.56
CA PRO A 357 16.18 13.92 66.81
C PRO A 357 15.93 15.21 66.03
N ARG A 358 16.41 16.34 66.55
CA ARG A 358 16.34 17.65 65.92
C ARG A 358 17.26 17.76 64.69
N GLU A 359 18.50 17.30 64.79
CA GLU A 359 19.46 17.26 63.67
C GLU A 359 18.95 16.35 62.55
N LEU A 360 18.43 15.16 62.89
CA LEU A 360 17.88 14.20 61.93
C LEU A 360 16.69 14.80 61.17
N LYS A 361 15.76 15.47 61.88
CA LYS A 361 14.60 16.09 61.23
C LYS A 361 14.98 17.25 60.31
N ILE A 362 16.00 18.05 60.68
CA ILE A 362 16.55 19.10 59.79
C ILE A 362 17.13 18.49 58.51
N LEU A 363 17.91 17.40 58.63
CA LEU A 363 18.48 16.71 57.46
C LEU A 363 17.41 16.03 56.60
N SER A 364 16.41 15.39 57.22
CA SER A 364 15.35 14.70 56.50
C SER A 364 14.52 15.66 55.65
N MET A 365 14.22 16.86 56.16
CA MET A 365 13.48 17.88 55.39
C MET A 365 14.36 18.58 54.36
N ARG A 366 15.64 18.83 54.68
CA ARG A 366 16.55 19.47 53.71
C ARG A 366 16.81 18.59 52.49
N PHE A 367 16.99 17.29 52.70
CA PHE A 367 17.29 16.32 51.64
C PHE A 367 16.08 15.53 51.15
N GLY A 368 14.91 15.70 51.77
CA GLY A 368 13.68 14.99 51.39
C GLY A 368 13.75 13.48 51.63
N LEU A 369 14.40 13.03 52.71
CA LEU A 369 14.61 11.59 52.97
C LEU A 369 13.31 10.80 53.21
N LYS A 370 12.24 11.47 53.66
CA LYS A 370 10.92 10.86 53.89
C LYS A 370 9.95 11.14 52.74
N ASP A 371 9.83 12.40 52.34
CA ASP A 371 8.77 12.86 51.44
C ASP A 371 9.26 13.04 49.99
N GLY A 372 10.56 12.86 49.71
CA GLY A 372 11.18 13.08 48.40
C GLY A 372 11.31 14.55 47.99
N VAL A 373 10.75 15.48 48.78
CA VAL A 373 10.79 16.92 48.54
C VAL A 373 11.92 17.57 49.32
N MET A 374 12.78 18.33 48.63
CA MET A 374 13.87 19.06 49.27
C MET A 374 13.39 20.46 49.67
N HIS A 375 13.45 20.78 50.97
CA HIS A 375 13.11 22.12 51.47
C HIS A 375 14.31 23.07 51.48
N THR A 376 14.07 24.36 51.25
CA THR A 376 15.13 25.39 51.36
C THR A 376 15.56 25.61 52.81
N LEU A 377 16.79 26.12 53.04
CA LEU A 377 17.27 26.44 54.41
C LEU A 377 16.37 27.45 55.13
N GLU A 378 15.66 28.29 54.38
CA GLU A 378 14.73 29.28 54.92
C GLU A 378 13.39 28.66 55.32
N GLU A 379 12.85 27.76 54.50
CA GLU A 379 11.64 26.98 54.84
C GLU A 379 11.84 26.13 56.09
N VAL A 380 12.96 25.40 56.15
CA VAL A 380 13.32 24.63 57.35
C VAL A 380 13.52 25.57 58.55
N GLY A 381 14.00 26.80 58.32
CA GLY A 381 14.14 27.85 59.33
C GLY A 381 12.84 28.25 59.98
N LYS A 382 11.83 28.46 59.14
CA LYS A 382 10.48 28.83 59.58
C LYS A 382 9.86 27.72 60.42
N GLU A 383 10.01 26.45 60.04
CA GLU A 383 9.43 25.33 60.80
C GLU A 383 10.07 25.15 62.19
N PHE A 384 11.39 25.33 62.31
CA PHE A 384 12.08 25.18 63.60
C PHE A 384 12.20 26.47 64.41
N GLY A 385 11.69 27.60 63.92
CA GLY A 385 11.80 28.92 64.56
C GLY A 385 13.24 29.43 64.66
N VAL A 386 14.08 29.15 63.65
CA VAL A 386 15.51 29.51 63.67
C VAL A 386 15.94 30.20 62.38
N THR A 387 16.98 31.04 62.46
CA THR A 387 17.54 31.70 61.28
C THR A 387 18.13 30.70 60.27
N ARG A 388 18.08 31.08 58.99
CA ARG A 388 18.67 30.33 57.87
C ARG A 388 20.12 29.92 58.13
N GLU A 389 20.93 30.83 58.66
CA GLU A 389 22.36 30.57 58.91
C GLU A 389 22.56 29.55 60.03
N ARG A 390 21.68 29.54 61.03
CA ARG A 390 21.76 28.56 62.11
C ARG A 390 21.47 27.14 61.61
N ILE A 391 20.54 26.95 60.68
CA ILE A 391 20.31 25.64 60.04
C ILE A 391 21.51 25.23 59.21
N ARG A 392 22.15 26.17 58.51
CA ARG A 392 23.39 25.90 57.77
C ARG A 392 24.50 25.38 58.69
N GLN A 393 24.65 26.00 59.87
CA GLN A 393 25.60 25.55 60.89
C GLN A 393 25.27 24.15 61.43
N ILE A 394 24.00 23.88 61.74
CA ILE A 394 23.56 22.56 62.21
C ILE A 394 23.79 21.51 61.13
N GLN A 395 23.42 21.80 59.88
CA GLN A 395 23.66 20.92 58.73
C GLN A 395 25.14 20.57 58.60
N ALA A 396 26.03 21.57 58.64
CA ALA A 396 27.47 21.35 58.54
C ALA A 396 28.00 20.46 59.68
N LYS A 397 27.59 20.74 60.92
CA LYS A 397 27.96 19.93 62.09
C LYS A 397 27.43 18.50 62.01
N SER A 398 26.18 18.31 61.58
CA SER A 398 25.58 16.99 61.40
C SER A 398 26.28 16.17 60.32
N ILE A 399 26.64 16.79 59.19
CA ILE A 399 27.42 16.14 58.13
C ILE A 399 28.82 15.79 58.63
N GLU A 400 29.46 16.65 59.44
CA GLU A 400 30.77 16.39 60.02
C GLU A 400 30.73 15.20 61.01
N LYS A 401 29.68 15.09 61.83
CA LYS A 401 29.44 13.92 62.68
C LYS A 401 29.29 12.65 61.86
N ILE A 402 28.47 12.68 60.81
CA ILE A 402 28.29 11.55 59.89
C ILE A 402 29.63 11.14 59.26
N ARG A 403 30.46 12.11 58.84
CA ARG A 403 31.79 11.85 58.25
C ARG A 403 32.77 11.15 59.20
N LYS A 404 32.67 11.38 60.52
CA LYS A 404 33.54 10.75 61.53
C LYS A 404 33.09 9.33 61.89
N HIS A 405 31.90 8.92 61.47
CA HIS A 405 31.34 7.61 61.78
C HIS A 405 32.14 6.46 61.14
N ARG A 406 32.43 5.39 61.89
CA ARG A 406 33.21 4.23 61.39
C ARG A 406 32.54 3.55 60.20
N GLU A 407 31.21 3.52 60.20
CA GLU A 407 30.41 2.88 59.15
C GLU A 407 30.28 3.68 57.84
N LEU A 408 30.81 4.91 57.80
CA LEU A 408 30.88 5.67 56.54
C LEU A 408 31.80 4.98 55.52
N LYS A 409 32.80 4.20 55.95
CA LYS A 409 33.67 3.43 55.04
C LYS A 409 32.86 2.44 54.20
N LYS A 410 31.83 1.80 54.77
CA LYS A 410 30.97 0.84 54.08
C LYS A 410 29.96 1.49 53.13
N LEU A 411 29.67 2.79 53.30
CA LEU A 411 28.85 3.55 52.36
C LEU A 411 29.58 3.88 51.06
N LYS A 412 30.92 3.86 51.06
CA LYS A 412 31.71 4.09 49.84
C LYS A 412 31.51 3.01 48.80
N ASP A 413 31.16 1.79 49.22
CA ASP A 413 30.98 0.64 48.32
C ASP A 413 29.69 0.73 47.48
N TYR A 414 28.80 1.69 47.79
CA TYR A 414 27.55 1.94 47.04
C TYR A 414 27.68 3.03 45.96
N TYR A 415 28.86 3.64 45.83
CA TYR A 415 29.18 4.72 44.89
C TYR A 415 30.14 4.19 43.82
#